data_AF-T0PH80-F1
#
_entry.id   AF-T0PH80-F1
#
_cell.length_a   1.000
_cell.length_b   1.000
_cell.length_c   1.000
_cell.angle_alpha   90.00
_cell.angle_beta   90.00
_cell.angle_gamma   90.00
#
_symmetry.space_group_name_H-M   'P 1'
#
loop_
_entity.id
_entity.type
_entity.pdbx_description
1 polymer ?
#
loop_
_entity_poly.entity_id
_entity_poly.type
_entity_poly.pdbx_seq_one_letter_code
_entity_poly.pdbx_strand_id
1 'polypeptide(L)'
;MDEIVTRVRQELAQKYGPMMVQWYEAVDWQEPLIVGLISFHVLLLIAVLGLRHVYSAQVVLFGTICGLVAVAEHLNTWAHGHWRLFATQNYFDKNGVFMAIFVSGPLLAIGFVQLLSNLHGMAHLVVSVKRHEYKQELLSKKTKHAEKKTQ
;
A
#
# COMPACT_ATOMS: atom_id res chain seq x y z
N MET A 1 -9.37 30.23 -14.16
CA MET A 1 -8.71 28.98 -13.72
C MET A 1 -8.97 27.85 -14.70
N ASP A 2 -10.21 27.66 -15.16
CA ASP A 2 -10.57 26.53 -16.05
C ASP A 2 -9.85 26.53 -17.41
N GLU A 3 -9.56 27.71 -17.98
CA GLU A 3 -8.80 27.81 -19.24
C GLU A 3 -7.33 27.38 -19.08
N ILE A 4 -6.72 27.69 -17.92
CA ILE A 4 -5.35 27.28 -17.61
C ILE A 4 -5.31 25.76 -17.37
N VAL A 5 -6.27 25.23 -16.61
CA VAL A 5 -6.38 23.79 -16.35
C VAL A 5 -6.59 23.00 -17.64
N THR A 6 -7.43 23.50 -18.55
CA THR A 6 -7.69 22.83 -19.84
C THR A 6 -6.48 22.89 -20.77
N ARG A 7 -5.77 24.02 -20.86
CA ARG A 7 -4.50 24.11 -21.62
C ARG A 7 -3.45 23.15 -21.06
N VAL A 8 -3.21 23.18 -19.75
CA VAL A 8 -2.23 22.27 -19.11
C VAL A 8 -2.61 20.81 -19.34
N ARG A 9 -3.89 20.45 -19.22
CA ARG A 9 -4.36 19.08 -19.51
C ARG A 9 -4.12 18.69 -20.97
N GLN A 10 -4.41 19.58 -21.92
CA GLN A 10 -4.19 19.34 -23.34
C GLN A 10 -2.71 19.19 -23.67
N GLU A 11 -1.84 20.06 -23.14
CA GLU A 11 -0.40 19.97 -23.33
C GLU A 11 0.18 18.69 -22.74
N LEU A 12 -0.25 18.30 -21.54
CA LEU A 12 0.17 17.04 -20.93
C LEU A 12 -0.32 15.84 -21.74
N ALA A 13 -1.58 15.82 -22.15
CA ALA A 13 -2.14 14.72 -22.94
C ALA A 13 -1.46 14.61 -24.31
N GLN A 14 -1.16 15.73 -24.97
CA GLN A 14 -0.51 15.74 -26.26
C GLN A 14 0.97 15.33 -26.16
N LYS A 15 1.67 15.76 -25.10
CA LYS A 15 3.10 15.49 -24.93
C LYS A 15 3.38 14.10 -24.39
N TYR A 16 2.62 13.64 -23.39
CA TYR A 16 2.86 12.36 -22.72
C TYR A 16 1.98 11.24 -23.22
N GLY A 17 0.80 11.52 -23.79
CA GLY A 17 -0.12 10.50 -24.31
C GLY A 17 0.55 9.54 -25.29
N PRO A 18 1.22 10.03 -26.37
CA PRO A 18 1.89 9.15 -27.33
C PRO A 18 3.02 8.33 -26.70
N MET A 19 3.80 8.93 -25.80
CA MET A 19 4.93 8.28 -25.12
C MET A 19 4.45 7.13 -24.20
N MET A 20 3.37 7.35 -23.45
CA MET A 20 2.82 6.34 -22.55
C MET A 20 2.21 5.16 -23.31
N VAL A 21 1.54 5.42 -24.44
CA VAL A 21 0.98 4.36 -25.30
C VAL A 21 2.11 3.52 -25.91
N GLN A 22 3.15 4.17 -26.45
CA GLN A 22 4.31 3.46 -27.00
C GLN A 22 5.04 2.63 -25.94
N TRP A 23 5.18 3.15 -24.72
CA TRP A 23 5.79 2.41 -23.62
C TRP A 23 4.92 1.22 -23.20
N TYR A 24 3.60 1.39 -23.12
CA TYR A 24 2.65 0.31 -22.82
C TYR A 24 2.68 -0.82 -23.86
N GLU A 25 2.78 -0.48 -25.14
CA GLU A 25 2.88 -1.45 -26.24
C GLU A 25 4.23 -2.18 -26.26
N ALA A 26 5.30 -1.50 -25.85
CA ALA A 26 6.63 -2.11 -25.74
C ALA A 26 6.74 -3.10 -24.57
N VAL A 27 5.83 -3.01 -23.60
CA VAL A 27 5.75 -3.92 -22.46
C VAL A 27 4.98 -5.18 -22.86
N ASP A 28 5.64 -6.34 -22.76
CA ASP A 28 4.99 -7.62 -23.01
C ASP A 28 4.21 -8.10 -21.78
N TRP A 29 2.89 -7.95 -21.83
CA TRP A 29 1.97 -8.33 -20.75
C TRP A 29 1.89 -9.84 -20.50
N GLN A 30 2.35 -10.67 -21.44
CA GLN A 30 2.42 -12.13 -21.26
C GLN A 30 3.73 -12.57 -20.63
N GLU A 31 4.66 -11.65 -20.37
CA GLU A 31 5.96 -11.98 -19.85
C GLU A 31 5.87 -12.56 -18.43
N PRO A 32 6.49 -13.73 -18.15
CA PRO A 32 6.38 -14.39 -16.85
C PRO A 32 6.76 -13.50 -15.66
N LEU A 33 7.74 -12.59 -15.85
CA LEU A 33 8.13 -11.61 -14.84
C LEU A 33 6.96 -10.69 -14.46
N ILE A 34 6.28 -10.13 -15.45
CA ILE A 34 5.20 -9.15 -15.23
C ILE A 34 3.97 -9.84 -14.65
N VAL A 35 3.59 -11.00 -15.20
CA VAL A 35 2.48 -11.81 -14.67
C VAL A 35 2.75 -12.24 -13.23
N GLY A 36 3.98 -12.69 -12.94
CA GLY A 36 4.40 -13.05 -11.58
C GLY A 36 4.32 -11.86 -10.63
N LEU A 37 4.74 -10.67 -11.10
CA LEU A 37 4.72 -9.45 -10.31
C LEU A 37 3.28 -8.97 -10.03
N ILE A 38 2.40 -8.97 -11.02
CA ILE A 38 0.97 -8.66 -10.82
C ILE A 38 0.35 -9.65 -9.82
N SER A 39 0.62 -10.94 -9.99
CA SER A 39 0.12 -12.00 -9.09
C SER A 39 0.61 -11.79 -7.66
N PHE A 40 1.88 -11.43 -7.48
CA PHE A 40 2.46 -11.08 -6.18
C PHE A 40 1.70 -9.92 -5.52
N HIS A 41 1.41 -8.84 -6.25
CA HIS A 41 0.68 -7.69 -5.71
C HIS A 41 -0.76 -8.04 -5.32
N VAL A 42 -1.45 -8.86 -6.13
CA VAL A 42 -2.80 -9.34 -5.79
C VAL A 42 -2.77 -10.19 -4.51
N LEU A 43 -1.83 -11.13 -4.42
CA LEU A 43 -1.68 -11.97 -3.23
C LEU A 43 -1.31 -11.15 -1.99
N LEU A 44 -0.43 -10.17 -2.14
CA LEU A 44 -0.04 -9.26 -1.06
C LEU A 44 -1.24 -8.43 -0.58
N LEU A 45 -2.04 -7.89 -1.51
CA LEU A 45 -3.25 -7.14 -1.17
C LEU A 45 -4.27 -8.03 -0.44
N ILE A 46 -4.48 -9.27 -0.92
CA ILE A 46 -5.34 -10.26 -0.24
C ILE A 46 -4.81 -10.54 1.16
N ALA A 47 -3.50 -10.72 1.34
CA ALA A 47 -2.89 -10.95 2.64
C ALA A 47 -3.08 -9.75 3.58
N VAL A 48 -2.87 -8.53 3.09
CA VAL A 48 -3.08 -7.29 3.85
C VAL A 48 -4.52 -7.17 4.34
N LEU A 49 -5.51 -7.43 3.46
CA LEU A 49 -6.92 -7.33 3.80
C LEU A 49 -7.39 -8.49 4.70
N GLY A 50 -6.95 -9.72 4.41
CA GLY A 50 -7.32 -10.92 5.15
C GLY A 50 -6.73 -10.93 6.57
N LEU A 51 -5.50 -10.43 6.74
CA LEU A 51 -4.80 -10.37 8.02
C LEU A 51 -4.98 -9.03 8.76
N ARG A 52 -5.94 -8.19 8.34
CA ARG A 52 -6.15 -6.84 8.92
C ARG A 52 -6.45 -6.81 10.42
N HIS A 53 -6.93 -7.92 10.99
CA HIS A 53 -7.24 -8.03 12.41
C HIS A 53 -6.07 -8.54 13.26
N VAL A 54 -4.97 -8.98 12.63
CA VAL A 54 -3.79 -9.53 13.31
C VAL A 54 -2.69 -8.48 13.32
N TYR A 55 -2.52 -7.77 14.44
CA TYR A 55 -1.58 -6.64 14.53
C TYR A 55 -0.13 -7.01 14.18
N SER A 56 0.38 -8.14 14.70
CA SER A 56 1.75 -8.58 14.42
C SER A 56 1.97 -8.84 12.92
N ALA A 57 1.01 -9.47 12.25
CA ALA A 57 1.06 -9.69 10.80
C ALA A 57 1.04 -8.37 10.02
N GLN A 58 0.23 -7.40 10.43
CA GLN A 58 0.20 -6.07 9.82
C GLN A 58 1.55 -5.36 9.93
N VAL A 59 2.22 -5.41 11.08
CA VAL A 59 3.55 -4.82 11.27
C VAL A 59 4.58 -5.48 10.34
N VAL A 60 4.59 -6.81 10.26
CA VAL A 60 5.51 -7.56 9.37
C VAL A 60 5.24 -7.24 7.90
N LEU A 61 3.97 -7.23 7.47
CA LEU A 61 3.59 -6.90 6.09
C LEU A 61 3.98 -5.48 5.72
N PHE A 62 3.71 -4.50 6.59
CA PHE A 62 4.07 -3.11 6.35
C PHE A 62 5.59 -2.93 6.28
N GLY A 63 6.33 -3.56 7.21
CA GLY A 63 7.79 -3.57 7.18
C GLY A 63 8.33 -4.22 5.89
N THR A 64 7.70 -5.29 5.42
CA THR A 64 8.05 -5.94 4.15
C THR A 64 7.81 -5.01 2.96
N ILE A 65 6.67 -4.33 2.90
CA ILE A 65 6.38 -3.33 1.85
C ILE A 65 7.44 -2.22 1.86
N CYS A 66 7.73 -1.63 3.01
CA CYS A 66 8.74 -0.59 3.13
C CYS A 66 10.13 -1.10 2.72
N GLY A 67 10.50 -2.31 3.16
CA GLY A 67 11.77 -2.93 2.81
C GLY A 67 11.91 -3.15 1.30
N LEU A 68 10.88 -3.68 0.65
CA LEU A 68 10.85 -3.90 -0.81
C LEU A 68 10.98 -2.60 -1.59
N VAL A 69 10.26 -1.54 -1.18
CA VAL A 69 10.38 -0.21 -1.81
C VAL A 69 11.79 0.35 -1.61
N ALA A 70 12.38 0.21 -0.42
CA ALA A 70 13.72 0.71 -0.12
C ALA A 70 14.82 0.02 -0.94
N VAL A 71 14.68 -1.27 -1.22
CA VAL A 71 15.66 -2.03 -2.03
C VAL A 71 15.36 -2.00 -3.53
N ALA A 72 14.24 -1.41 -3.96
CA ALA A 72 13.78 -1.45 -5.35
C ALA A 72 14.82 -0.88 -6.33
N GLU A 73 15.48 0.23 -6.00
CA GLU A 73 16.51 0.86 -6.84
C GLU A 73 17.78 0.00 -6.94
N HIS A 74 18.19 -0.62 -5.83
CA HIS A 74 19.33 -1.54 -5.81
C HIS A 74 19.04 -2.78 -6.65
N LEU A 75 17.83 -3.34 -6.50
CA LEU A 75 17.37 -4.48 -7.27
C LEU A 75 17.28 -4.16 -8.76
N ASN A 76 16.81 -2.96 -9.12
CA ASN A 76 16.78 -2.46 -10.49
C ASN A 76 18.18 -2.50 -11.14
N THR A 77 19.17 -1.95 -10.45
CA THR A 77 20.55 -1.86 -10.96
C THR A 77 21.17 -3.25 -11.12
N TRP A 78 20.94 -4.14 -10.16
CA TRP A 78 21.43 -5.51 -10.23
C TRP A 78 20.74 -6.31 -11.35
N ALA A 79 19.42 -6.19 -11.47
CA ALA A 79 18.63 -6.87 -12.48
C ALA A 79 18.92 -6.34 -13.89
N HIS A 80 19.31 -5.07 -14.04
CA HIS A 80 19.81 -4.54 -15.32
C HIS A 80 21.04 -5.31 -15.84
N GLY A 81 21.90 -5.82 -14.95
CA GLY A 81 23.04 -6.66 -15.34
C GLY A 81 22.69 -8.13 -15.61
N HIS A 82 21.55 -8.61 -15.09
CA HIS A 82 21.17 -10.01 -15.08
C HIS A 82 19.77 -10.28 -15.66
N TRP A 83 19.25 -9.37 -16.48
CA TRP A 83 17.85 -9.38 -16.94
C TRP A 83 17.45 -10.69 -17.61
N ARG A 84 18.39 -11.35 -18.32
CA ARG A 84 18.16 -12.63 -19.02
C ARG A 84 17.73 -13.79 -18.12
N LEU A 85 17.97 -13.69 -16.81
CA LEU A 85 17.50 -14.71 -15.86
C LEU A 85 16.00 -14.64 -15.60
N PHE A 86 15.39 -13.47 -15.82
CA PHE A 86 14.02 -13.19 -15.40
C PHE A 86 13.11 -12.82 -16.57
N ALA A 87 13.70 -12.26 -17.63
CA ALA A 87 12.98 -11.58 -18.69
C ALA A 87 13.56 -11.89 -20.07
N THR A 88 12.69 -11.87 -21.08
CA THR A 88 13.05 -11.99 -22.49
C THR A 88 13.65 -10.69 -23.04
N GLN A 89 13.41 -9.56 -22.38
CA GLN A 89 14.01 -8.27 -22.71
C GLN A 89 14.44 -7.49 -21.46
N ASN A 90 15.29 -6.48 -21.63
CA ASN A 90 15.77 -5.69 -20.50
C ASN A 90 14.78 -4.56 -20.15
N TYR A 91 13.96 -4.78 -19.14
CA TYR A 91 13.03 -3.79 -18.60
C TYR A 91 13.66 -2.80 -17.63
N PHE A 92 14.79 -3.16 -17.05
CA PHE A 92 15.41 -2.37 -16.00
C PHE A 92 16.18 -1.22 -16.63
N ASP A 93 15.90 0.01 -16.21
CA ASP A 93 16.50 1.21 -16.80
C ASP A 93 17.21 2.05 -15.74
N LYS A 94 18.11 2.95 -16.13
CA LYS A 94 18.88 3.77 -15.17
C LYS A 94 18.00 4.65 -14.28
N ASN A 95 16.82 5.05 -14.76
CA ASN A 95 15.90 5.89 -13.99
C ASN A 95 14.92 5.04 -13.15
N GLY A 96 14.95 3.71 -13.29
CA GLY A 96 14.11 2.77 -12.55
C GLY A 96 12.61 2.92 -12.83
N VAL A 97 12.24 3.40 -14.02
CA VAL A 97 10.82 3.63 -14.40
C VAL A 97 10.02 2.34 -14.32
N PHE A 98 10.57 1.21 -14.81
CA PHE A 98 9.89 -0.07 -14.71
C PHE A 98 9.63 -0.47 -13.24
N MET A 99 10.67 -0.41 -12.40
CA MET A 99 10.55 -0.74 -10.99
C MET A 99 9.63 0.24 -10.24
N ALA A 100 9.61 1.51 -10.62
CA ALA A 100 8.68 2.48 -10.06
C ALA A 100 7.22 2.14 -10.39
N ILE A 101 6.93 1.77 -11.64
CA ILE A 101 5.56 1.48 -12.10
C ILE A 101 5.06 0.11 -11.65
N PHE A 102 5.90 -0.92 -11.72
CA PHE A 102 5.47 -2.29 -11.49
C PHE A 102 5.79 -2.83 -10.10
N VAL A 103 6.70 -2.20 -9.34
CA VAL A 103 7.05 -2.61 -7.97
C VAL A 103 6.61 -1.53 -6.99
N SER A 104 7.26 -0.36 -6.99
CA SER A 104 7.05 0.65 -5.94
C SER A 104 5.64 1.26 -5.97
N GLY A 105 5.09 1.56 -7.14
CA GLY A 105 3.77 2.17 -7.29
C GLY A 105 2.66 1.32 -6.67
N PRO A 106 2.48 0.06 -7.11
CA PRO A 106 1.52 -0.86 -6.52
C PRO A 106 1.80 -1.14 -5.04
N LEU A 107 3.06 -1.32 -4.63
CA LEU A 107 3.43 -1.49 -3.22
C LEU A 107 3.02 -0.31 -2.35
N LEU A 108 3.24 0.92 -2.81
CA LEU A 108 2.83 2.14 -2.11
C LEU A 108 1.30 2.26 -2.04
N ALA A 109 0.59 1.90 -3.12
CA ALA A 109 -0.87 1.88 -3.11
C ALA A 109 -1.41 0.85 -2.10
N ILE A 110 -0.86 -0.36 -2.07
CA ILE A 110 -1.22 -1.40 -1.09
C ILE A 110 -0.88 -0.93 0.33
N GLY A 111 0.32 -0.36 0.54
CA GLY A 111 0.73 0.21 1.81
C GLY A 111 -0.20 1.32 2.28
N PHE A 112 -0.70 2.16 1.38
CA PHE A 112 -1.67 3.20 1.69
C PHE A 112 -3.02 2.61 2.11
N VAL A 113 -3.54 1.62 1.38
CA VAL A 113 -4.75 0.87 1.77
C VAL A 113 -4.59 0.24 3.16
N GLN A 114 -3.43 -0.36 3.40
CA GLN A 114 -3.08 -0.95 4.69
C GLN A 114 -3.11 0.10 5.82
N LEU A 115 -2.49 1.27 5.59
CA LEU A 115 -2.49 2.37 6.56
C LEU A 115 -3.92 2.85 6.88
N LEU A 116 -4.78 3.01 5.87
CA LEU A 116 -6.18 3.41 6.09
C LEU A 116 -6.95 2.36 6.91
N SER A 117 -6.78 1.07 6.59
CA SER A 117 -7.40 -0.02 7.34
C SER A 117 -6.93 -0.05 8.80
N ASN A 118 -5.62 0.13 9.03
CA ASN A 118 -5.04 0.15 10.36
C ASN A 118 -5.51 1.36 11.16
N LEU A 119 -5.55 2.54 10.56
CA LEU A 119 -6.02 3.76 11.22
C LEU A 119 -7.48 3.64 11.66
N HIS A 120 -8.34 3.07 10.80
CA HIS A 120 -9.73 2.80 11.14
C HIS A 120 -9.85 1.79 12.31
N GLY A 121 -9.06 0.71 12.28
CA GLY A 121 -9.01 -0.27 13.36
C GLY A 121 -8.54 0.34 14.69
N MET A 122 -7.50 1.17 14.66
CA MET A 122 -6.98 1.87 15.84
C MET A 122 -7.99 2.85 16.42
N ALA A 123 -8.64 3.66 15.58
CA ALA A 123 -9.69 4.58 16.03
C ALA A 123 -10.83 3.83 16.73
N HIS A 124 -11.28 2.71 16.17
CA HIS A 124 -12.29 1.85 16.78
C HIS A 124 -11.83 1.27 18.13
N LEU A 125 -10.58 0.80 18.23
CA LEU A 125 -10.01 0.27 19.47
C LEU A 125 -9.95 1.34 20.56
N VAL A 126 -9.47 2.55 20.25
CA VAL A 126 -9.43 3.67 21.21
C VAL A 126 -10.83 4.00 21.74
N VAL A 127 -11.82 4.10 20.84
CA VAL A 127 -13.22 4.35 21.22
C VAL A 127 -13.77 3.20 22.07
N SER A 128 -13.47 1.95 21.72
CA SER A 128 -13.90 0.78 22.47
C SER A 128 -13.33 0.79 23.89
N VAL A 129 -12.03 1.00 24.04
CA VAL A 129 -11.37 1.07 25.36
C VAL A 129 -11.99 2.18 26.21
N LYS A 130 -12.18 3.38 25.65
CA LYS A 130 -12.81 4.50 26.36
C LYS A 130 -14.25 4.19 26.81
N ARG A 131 -15.03 3.51 25.97
CA ARG A 131 -16.39 3.06 26.34
C ARG A 131 -16.35 2.04 27.50
N HIS A 132 -15.37 1.13 27.51
CA HIS A 132 -15.21 0.14 28.58
C HIS A 132 -14.77 0.79 29.90
N GLU A 133 -13.81 1.72 29.87
CA GLU A 133 -13.40 2.51 31.04
C GLU A 133 -14.59 3.25 31.66
N TYR A 134 -15.37 3.98 30.84
CA TYR A 134 -16.52 4.72 31.32
C TYR A 134 -17.59 3.82 31.97
N LYS A 135 -17.85 2.65 31.38
CA LYS A 135 -18.80 1.68 31.94
C LYS A 135 -18.33 1.16 33.30
N GLN A 136 -17.03 0.87 33.46
CA GLN A 136 -16.47 0.44 34.75
C GLN A 136 -16.56 1.55 35.81
N GLU A 137 -16.32 2.80 35.43
CA GLU A 137 -16.44 3.94 36.33
C GLU A 137 -17.88 4.09 36.85
N LEU A 138 -18.89 3.99 35.98
CA LEU A 138 -20.29 4.05 36.38
C LEU A 138 -20.69 2.90 37.32
N LEU A 139 -20.20 1.68 37.06
CA LEU A 139 -20.47 0.53 37.93
C LEU A 139 -19.84 0.74 39.32
N SER A 140 -18.61 1.23 39.39
CA SER A 140 -17.94 1.52 40.67
C SER A 140 -18.61 2.66 41.46
N LYS A 141 -19.18 3.67 40.77
CA LYS A 141 -19.97 4.73 41.43
C LYS A 141 -21.29 4.19 41.98
N LYS A 142 -21.96 3.30 41.24
CA LYS A 142 -23.21 2.66 41.68
C LYS A 142 -23.00 1.77 42.91
N THR A 143 -21.94 0.96 42.95
CA THR A 143 -21.63 0.12 44.12
C THR A 143 -21.33 0.97 45.35
N LYS A 144 -20.49 2.00 45.24
CA LYS A 144 -20.22 2.95 46.33
C LYS A 144 -21.48 3.64 46.85
N HIS A 145 -22.41 3.99 45.97
CA HIS A 145 -23.67 4.62 46.36
C HIS A 145 -24.63 3.64 47.08
N ALA A 146 -24.61 2.35 46.73
CA ALA A 146 -25.40 1.32 47.39
C ALA A 146 -24.88 1.00 48.80
N GLU A 147 -23.56 0.88 48.96
CA GLU A 147 -22.92 0.65 50.28
C GLU A 147 -23.23 1.79 51.26
N LYS A 148 -23.15 3.04 50.80
CA LYS A 148 -23.47 4.23 51.63
C LYS A 148 -24.95 4.32 52.05
N LYS A 149 -25.87 3.62 51.38
CA LYS A 149 -27.30 3.57 51.76
C LYS A 149 -27.63 2.45 52.75
N THR A 150 -26.72 1.49 52.92
CA THR A 150 -26.95 0.30 53.76
C THR A 150 -26.32 0.47 55.15
N GLN A 151 -25.43 1.45 55.31
CA GLN A 151 -24.94 1.98 56.60
C GLN A 151 -25.83 3.13 57.08
#